data_AF-A0AAD9FJ46-F1
#
_entry.id   AF-A0AAD9FJ46-F1
#
_cell.length_a   1.000
_cell.length_b   1.000
_cell.length_c   1.000
_cell.angle_alpha   90.00
_cell.angle_beta   90.00
_cell.angle_gamma   90.00
#
_symmetry.space_group_name_H-M   'P 1'
#
loop_
_entity.id
_entity.type
_entity.pdbx_description
1 polymer ?
#
loop_
_entity_poly.entity_id
_entity_poly.type
_entity_poly.pdbx_seq_one_letter_code
_entity_poly.pdbx_strand_id
1 'polypeptide(L)' 'VMNVNLSEGDKVVFEDVGQGENSMLANESILMRGLVIRSHSNQISIRFHSQMPQVGSALLRYQ' A
#
# COMPACT_ATOMS: atom_id res chain seq x y z
N VAL A 1 -13.08 -3.52 -5.64
CA VAL A 1 -12.10 -4.42 -4.98
C VAL A 1 -10.96 -4.63 -5.95
N MET A 2 -9.73 -4.30 -5.54
CA MET A 2 -8.55 -4.55 -6.36
C MET A 2 -7.94 -5.88 -5.90
N ASN A 3 -7.84 -6.85 -6.80
CA ASN A 3 -7.27 -8.17 -6.49
C ASN A 3 -5.79 -8.16 -6.82
N VAL A 4 -4.96 -8.35 -5.80
CA VAL A 4 -3.51 -8.52 -5.93
C VAL A 4 -3.17 -9.85 -5.28
N ASN A 5 -2.44 -10.71 -6.00
CA ASN A 5 -1.93 -11.95 -5.44
C ASN A 5 -0.68 -11.61 -4.62
N LEU A 6 -0.78 -11.74 -3.29
CA LEU A 6 0.35 -11.60 -2.37
C LEU A 6 0.65 -12.95 -1.74
N SER A 7 1.93 -13.26 -1.63
CA SER A 7 2.40 -14.44 -0.91
C SER A 7 2.37 -14.16 0.59
N GLU A 8 2.20 -15.21 1.39
CA GLU A 8 2.29 -15.09 2.85
C GLU A 8 3.69 -14.57 3.24
N GLY A 9 3.72 -13.52 4.06
CA GLY A 9 4.95 -12.84 4.47
C GLY A 9 5.44 -11.74 3.51
N ASP A 10 4.75 -11.50 2.39
CA ASP A 10 5.05 -10.33 1.55
C ASP A 10 4.78 -9.04 2.33
N LYS A 11 5.73 -8.11 2.21
CA LYS A 11 5.70 -6.83 2.88
C LYS A 11 5.13 -5.78 1.95
N VAL A 12 4.44 -4.80 2.52
CA VAL A 12 3.90 -3.68 1.78
C VAL A 12 4.23 -2.36 2.45
N VAL A 13 4.44 -1.35 1.61
CA VAL A 13 4.62 0.03 2.03
C VAL A 13 3.39 0.82 1.60
N PHE A 14 2.85 1.60 2.53
CA PHE A 14 1.71 2.48 2.29
C PHE A 14 2.16 3.93 2.46
N GLU A 15 1.88 4.74 1.45
CA GLU A 15 2.17 6.18 1.46
C GLU A 15 0.90 6.96 1.14
N ASP A 16 0.67 8.05 1.88
CA ASP A 16 -0.31 9.07 1.54
C ASP A 16 0.31 9.99 0.49
N VAL A 17 -0.24 10.00 -0.71
CA VAL A 17 0.32 10.68 -1.89
C VAL A 17 -0.57 11.86 -2.26
N GLY A 18 -0.49 12.94 -1.48
CA GLY A 18 -1.22 14.18 -1.71
C GLY A 18 -0.50 15.15 -2.65
N GLN A 19 -0.99 16.39 -2.74
CA GLN A 19 -0.33 17.47 -3.51
C GLN A 19 0.96 18.01 -2.86
N GLY A 20 1.42 17.40 -1.77
CA GLY A 20 2.64 17.76 -1.04
C GLY A 20 3.61 16.58 -0.95
N GLU A 21 4.46 16.57 0.08
CA GLU A 21 5.32 15.42 0.33
C GLU A 21 4.52 14.17 0.69
N ASN A 22 4.97 13.02 0.19
CA ASN A 22 4.40 11.74 0.55
C ASN A 22 4.59 11.50 2.05
N SER A 23 3.53 11.12 2.75
CA SER A 23 3.65 10.74 4.16
C SER A 23 3.56 9.23 4.33
N MET A 24 4.49 8.65 5.08
CA MET A 24 4.50 7.21 5.37
C MET A 24 3.31 6.86 6.26
N LEU A 25 2.45 5.96 5.79
CA LEU A 25 1.32 5.45 6.56
C LEU A 25 1.69 4.16 7.28
N ALA A 26 2.42 3.27 6.59
CA ALA A 26 2.96 2.07 7.19
C ALA A 26 4.13 1.52 6.35
N ASN A 27 5.20 1.10 7.02
CA ASN A 27 6.40 0.56 6.39
C ASN A 27 6.49 -0.94 6.64
N GLU A 28 6.85 -1.70 5.60
CA GLU A 28 7.09 -3.15 5.67
C GLU A 28 5.97 -3.95 6.36
N SER A 29 4.73 -3.51 6.21
CA SER A 29 3.58 -4.12 6.86
C SER A 29 3.12 -5.38 6.14
N ILE A 30 2.59 -6.35 6.87
CA ILE A 30 1.98 -7.54 6.26
C ILE A 30 0.51 -7.21 5.97
N LEU A 31 0.07 -7.47 4.75
CA LEU A 31 -1.31 -7.16 4.33
C LEU A 31 -2.26 -8.21 4.91
N MET A 32 -3.04 -7.82 5.91
CA MET A 32 -4.00 -8.69 6.59
C MET A 32 -5.44 -8.28 6.27
N ARG A 33 -6.35 -9.26 6.24
CA ARG A 33 -7.79 -8.97 6.13
C ARG A 33 -8.23 -8.12 7.32
N GLY A 34 -8.89 -7.00 7.04
CA GLY A 34 -9.37 -6.08 8.07
C GLY A 34 -8.35 -5.01 8.48
N LEU A 35 -7.20 -4.91 7.83
CA LEU A 35 -6.27 -3.79 8.02
C LEU A 35 -6.95 -2.46 7.61
N VAL A 36 -6.94 -1.49 8.52
CA VAL A 36 -7.48 -0.14 8.31
C VAL A 36 -6.33 0.85 8.18
N ILE A 37 -6.30 1.59 7.07
CA ILE A 37 -5.34 2.66 6.79
C ILE A 37 -6.11 3.97 6.69
N ARG A 38 -5.55 5.06 7.22
CA ARG A 38 -6.11 6.42 7.13
C ARG A 38 -5.16 7.34 6.38
N SER A 39 -5.58 7.82 5.21
CA SER A 39 -4.89 8.90 4.49
C SER A 39 -5.67 10.22 4.63
N HIS A 40 -4.95 11.31 4.68
CA HIS A 40 -5.45 12.69 4.74
C HIS A 40 -5.73 13.24 3.34
N SER A 41 -5.03 12.77 2.30
CA SER A 41 -5.21 13.24 0.92
C SER A 41 -6.26 12.47 0.11
N ASN A 42 -6.85 11.44 0.72
CA ASN A 42 -7.71 10.44 0.06
C ASN A 42 -7.02 9.71 -1.10
N GLN A 43 -5.68 9.67 -1.08
CA GLN A 43 -4.88 9.00 -2.10
C GLN A 43 -3.78 8.19 -1.42
N ILE A 44 -3.74 6.89 -1.71
CA ILE A 44 -2.80 5.94 -1.13
C ILE A 44 -2.01 5.26 -2.24
N SER A 45 -0.69 5.29 -2.12
CA SER A 45 0.25 4.46 -2.88
C SER A 45 0.57 3.21 -2.06
N ILE A 46 0.45 2.05 -2.69
CA ILE A 46 0.79 0.75 -2.11
C ILE A 46 1.93 0.17 -2.92
N ARG A 47 3.05 -0.12 -2.29
CA ARG A 47 4.20 -0.78 -2.91
C ARG A 47 4.35 -2.18 -2.36
N PHE A 48 4.39 -3.17 -3.24
CA PHE A 48 4.54 -4.58 -2.89
C PHE A 48 6.02 -4.97 -2.90
N HIS A 49 6.53 -5.45 -1.77
CA HIS A 49 7.84 -6.05 -1.62
C HIS A 49 7.66 -7.56 -1.48
N SER A 50 7.73 -8.27 -2.61
CA SER A 50 7.75 -9.74 -2.60
C SER A 50 9.20 -10.25 -2.68
N GLN A 51 9.44 -11.46 -2.17
CA GLN A 51 10.75 -12.12 -2.29
C GLN A 51 11.03 -12.60 -3.72
N MET A 52 10.01 -12.63 -4.58
CA MET A 52 10.15 -12.91 -6.01
C MET A 52 10.35 -11.60 -6.81
N PRO A 53 10.80 -11.64 -8.07
CA PRO A 53 11.16 -10.42 -8.83
C PRO A 53 9.97 -9.51 -9.19
N GLN A 54 8.76 -9.80 -8.71
CA GLN A 54 7.56 -9.05 -9.04
C GLN A 54 7.40 -7.88 -8.07
N VAL A 55 8.04 -6.77 -8.43
CA VAL A 55 7.78 -5.47 -7.82
C VAL A 55 6.49 -4.93 -8.45
N GLY A 56 5.46 -4.78 -7.64
CA GLY A 56 4.20 -4.16 -8.06
C GLY A 56 3.92 -2.91 -7.25
N SER A 57 3.12 -2.02 -7.82
CA SER A 57 2.52 -0.94 -7.06
C SER A 57 1.07 -0.73 -7.45
N ALA A 58 0.31 -0.11 -6.56
CA ALA A 58 -1.05 0.30 -6.82
C ALA A 58 -1.30 1.68 -6.25
N LEU A 59 -2.14 2.45 -6.95
CA LEU A 59 -2.56 3.77 -6.55
C LEU A 59 -4.08 3.76 -6.35
N LEU A 60 -4.51 4.05 -5.14
CA LEU A 60 -5.92 4.11 -4.77
C LEU A 60 -6.29 5.56 -4.51
N ARG A 61 -7.40 6.01 -5.10
CA ARG A 61 -8.05 7.27 -4.76
C ARG A 61 -9.49 6.96 -4.33
N TYR A 62 -9.91 7.51 -3.21
CA TYR A 62 -11.27 7.35 -2.69
C TYR A 62 -11.95 8.72 -2.48
N GLN A 63 -13.29 8.72 -2.41
CA GLN A 63 -14.12 9.92 -2.21
C GLN A 63 -14.72 9.93 -0.81
#